data_AF-A0A3N5M7K1-F1
#
_entry.id   AF-A0A3N5M7K1-F1
#
_cell.length_a   1.000
_cell.length_b   1.000
_cell.length_c   1.000
_cell.angle_alpha   90.00
_cell.angle_beta   90.00
_cell.angle_gamma   90.00
#
_symmetry.space_group_name_H-M   'P 1'
#
loop_
_entity.id
_entity.type
_entity.pdbx_description
1 polymer ?
#
loop_
_entity_poly.entity_id
_entity_poly.type
_entity_poly.pdbx_seq_one_letter_code
_entity_poly.pdbx_strand_id
1 'polypeptide(L)'
;MDSQGFHRSNLTIKIAFAVAAAMALVLSSMIPAIAQDVYPPVIPIPAGFQPEGIEVGYGPTFYVGSIPTGAIYRGNLRTGEGEILVQPQEGRMAIGLDFDERTNYLFVAGGPTGQAYVYDAGSGESLADYQLTDAENIFINDVVVTWEAAYFTSSSEPILYRVALGPGGDLLEEPEIQAIELGGEYEQVEGFNANGIVATRNDQWLIIVNSSLGALYRVDPETGNAKKISLFGDSVPNGDGLLLEGRTLYVVQNQLNQIAVVELAPRYSFGKVMTTLVDEDFRVPTTIAQFDRYLYAVNARFGTEPTPETEYEVVQVLKAP
;
A
#
# COMPACT_ATOMS: atom_id res chain seq x y z
N MET A 1 37.14 34.44 86.27
CA MET A 1 37.07 33.19 87.03
C MET A 1 35.73 32.57 86.72
N ASP A 2 35.76 31.39 86.11
CA ASP A 2 34.76 30.30 86.01
C ASP A 2 33.25 30.65 86.02
N SER A 3 32.41 30.12 85.14
CA SER A 3 32.30 28.70 84.81
C SER A 3 31.61 28.45 83.47
N GLN A 4 32.08 27.43 82.75
CA GLN A 4 31.38 26.81 81.63
C GLN A 4 30.13 26.05 82.08
N GLY A 5 29.14 25.92 81.19
CA GLY A 5 27.98 25.05 81.36
C GLY A 5 27.27 24.76 80.03
N PHE A 6 27.64 23.64 79.43
CA PHE A 6 27.05 22.91 78.30
C PHE A 6 25.62 23.28 77.84
N HIS A 7 25.46 23.63 76.56
CA HIS A 7 24.22 23.47 75.79
C HIS A 7 24.56 22.87 74.41
N ARG A 8 24.60 21.54 74.34
CA ARG A 8 24.64 20.78 73.09
C ARG A 8 23.73 19.56 73.18
N SER A 9 22.44 19.77 72.99
CA SER A 9 21.53 18.78 72.42
C SER A 9 20.19 19.48 72.21
N ASN A 10 19.79 19.67 70.95
CA ASN A 10 18.38 19.87 70.51
C ASN A 10 18.29 20.44 69.08
N LEU A 11 19.41 20.75 68.41
CA LEU A 11 19.36 21.26 67.04
C LEU A 11 19.33 20.14 65.98
N THR A 12 19.84 18.94 66.28
CA THR A 12 19.96 17.85 65.31
C THR A 12 18.64 17.12 65.04
N ILE A 13 17.66 17.18 65.95
CA ILE A 13 16.41 16.43 65.81
C ILE A 13 15.36 17.17 64.95
N LYS A 14 15.44 18.50 64.82
CA LYS A 14 14.45 19.27 64.06
C LYS A 14 14.73 19.40 62.55
N ILE A 15 15.96 19.14 62.11
CA ILE A 15 16.32 19.18 60.68
C ILE A 15 15.96 17.86 59.98
N ALA A 16 15.90 16.74 60.72
CA ALA A 16 15.58 15.43 60.15
C ALA A 16 14.12 15.28 59.67
N PHE A 17 13.17 16.06 60.22
CA PHE A 17 11.75 15.98 59.84
C PHE A 17 11.35 16.92 58.70
N ALA A 18 12.10 17.99 58.43
CA ALA A 18 11.78 18.94 57.35
C ALA A 18 12.27 18.46 55.96
N VAL A 19 13.32 17.63 55.92
CA VAL A 19 13.84 17.08 54.65
C VAL A 19 13.04 15.84 54.19
N ALA A 20 12.43 15.10 55.12
CA ALA A 20 11.59 13.94 54.79
C ALA A 20 10.23 14.32 54.15
N ALA A 21 9.68 15.50 54.45
CA ALA A 21 8.42 15.95 53.88
C ALA A 21 8.57 16.60 52.49
N ALA A 22 9.75 17.09 52.13
CA ALA A 22 10.03 17.67 50.81
C ALA A 22 10.45 16.63 49.76
N MET A 23 10.94 15.46 50.18
CA MET A 23 11.23 14.33 49.27
C MET A 23 10.01 13.44 48.98
N ALA A 24 8.92 13.57 49.73
CA ALA A 24 7.68 12.81 49.51
C ALA A 24 6.73 13.46 48.48
N LEU A 25 7.01 14.68 48.01
CA LEU A 25 6.14 15.41 47.08
C LEU A 25 6.65 15.47 45.62
N VAL A 26 7.61 14.63 45.24
CA VAL A 26 8.11 14.53 43.85
C VAL A 26 7.69 13.20 43.18
N LEU A 27 6.89 12.37 43.85
CA LEU A 27 6.52 11.03 43.39
C LEU A 27 5.10 10.89 42.82
N SER A 28 4.44 11.98 42.42
CA SER A 28 3.10 11.88 41.83
C SER A 28 2.87 12.87 40.69
N SER A 29 3.59 12.65 39.59
CA SER A 29 3.10 12.97 38.24
C SER A 29 3.91 12.23 37.18
N MET A 30 4.08 10.91 37.33
CA MET A 30 4.22 10.08 36.13
C MET A 30 2.80 9.91 35.60
N ILE A 31 2.34 10.88 34.81
CA ILE A 31 1.26 10.63 33.88
C ILE A 31 1.81 9.48 33.02
N PRO A 32 1.19 8.27 33.01
CA PRO A 32 1.57 7.30 32.01
C PRO A 32 1.41 8.03 30.69
N ALA A 33 2.51 8.21 29.95
CA ALA A 33 2.41 8.66 28.58
C ALA A 33 1.46 7.65 27.94
N ILE A 34 0.22 8.10 27.66
CA ILE A 34 -0.65 7.37 26.75
C ILE A 34 0.26 7.22 25.54
N ALA A 35 0.66 5.99 25.23
CA ALA A 35 1.31 5.72 23.97
C ALA A 35 0.30 6.22 22.94
N GLN A 36 0.51 7.44 22.43
CA GLN A 36 -0.23 7.88 21.26
C GLN A 36 0.03 6.79 20.25
N ASP A 37 -1.03 6.19 19.71
CA ASP A 37 -0.87 5.27 18.59
C ASP A 37 -0.02 6.01 17.57
N VAL A 38 1.13 5.41 17.27
CA VAL A 38 2.23 6.09 16.61
C VAL A 38 1.96 6.24 15.11
N TYR A 39 0.73 5.97 14.69
CA TYR A 39 0.30 5.93 13.31
C TYR A 39 -1.11 6.54 13.23
N PRO A 40 -1.30 7.68 12.55
CA PRO A 40 -2.61 8.31 12.42
C PRO A 40 -3.62 7.37 11.76
N PRO A 41 -4.87 7.32 12.25
CA PRO A 41 -5.90 6.47 11.65
C PRO A 41 -6.33 6.96 10.26
N VAL A 42 -6.24 8.28 10.02
CA VAL A 42 -6.52 8.92 8.73
C VAL A 42 -5.39 9.88 8.43
N ILE A 43 -4.82 9.75 7.24
CA ILE A 43 -3.73 10.60 6.74
C ILE A 43 -4.28 11.39 5.55
N PRO A 44 -4.48 12.71 5.68
CA PRO A 44 -4.90 13.53 4.54
C PRO A 44 -3.79 13.59 3.50
N ILE A 45 -4.16 13.49 2.22
CA ILE A 45 -3.28 13.77 1.10
C ILE A 45 -3.76 15.04 0.37
N PRO A 46 -3.03 15.60 -0.60
CA PRO A 46 -3.41 16.86 -1.23
C PRO A 46 -4.84 16.85 -1.81
N ALA A 47 -5.55 17.98 -1.68
CA ALA A 47 -6.86 18.14 -2.30
C ALA A 47 -6.74 18.11 -3.84
N GLY A 48 -7.77 17.59 -4.50
CA GLY A 48 -7.81 17.40 -5.96
C GLY A 48 -6.90 16.29 -6.49
N PHE A 49 -6.16 15.59 -5.63
CA PHE A 49 -5.12 14.63 -6.04
C PHE A 49 -5.66 13.42 -6.81
N GLN A 50 -6.88 12.96 -6.50
CA GLN A 50 -7.53 11.82 -7.18
C GLN A 50 -6.64 10.58 -7.21
N PRO A 51 -6.40 9.95 -6.04
CA PRO A 51 -5.52 8.81 -5.93
C PRO A 51 -6.15 7.52 -6.44
N GLU A 52 -5.32 6.53 -6.75
CA GLU A 52 -5.77 5.16 -7.02
C GLU A 52 -4.91 4.12 -6.30
N GLY A 53 -3.61 4.09 -6.57
CA GLY A 53 -2.69 3.18 -5.91
C GLY A 53 -1.97 3.79 -4.71
N ILE A 54 -1.56 2.91 -3.79
CA ILE A 54 -0.69 3.22 -2.65
C ILE A 54 0.33 2.10 -2.50
N GLU A 55 1.58 2.46 -2.21
CA GLU A 55 2.65 1.48 -1.93
C GLU A 55 3.51 1.94 -0.74
N VAL A 56 4.09 1.00 0.01
CA VAL A 56 5.02 1.27 1.11
C VAL A 56 6.45 1.00 0.66
N GLY A 57 7.32 2.00 0.86
CA GLY A 57 8.75 1.89 0.63
C GLY A 57 9.53 1.57 1.90
N TYR A 58 10.79 2.01 1.93
CA TYR A 58 11.62 1.83 3.12
C TYR A 58 11.07 2.55 4.37
N GLY A 59 11.08 1.83 5.48
CA GLY A 59 10.63 2.36 6.77
C GLY A 59 9.15 2.77 6.69
N PRO A 60 8.72 3.84 7.38
CA PRO A 60 7.32 4.27 7.37
C PRO A 60 6.94 5.09 6.12
N THR A 61 7.75 5.06 5.05
CA THR A 61 7.49 5.87 3.85
C THR A 61 6.43 5.20 3.00
N PHE A 62 5.45 5.96 2.53
CA PHE A 62 4.46 5.50 1.56
C PHE A 62 4.37 6.44 0.36
N TYR A 63 3.88 5.91 -0.76
CA TYR A 63 3.69 6.63 -2.01
C TYR A 63 2.24 6.49 -2.47
N VAL A 64 1.70 7.56 -3.06
CA VAL A 64 0.37 7.56 -3.67
C VAL A 64 0.45 8.22 -5.04
N GLY A 65 -0.10 7.57 -6.06
CA GLY A 65 -0.17 8.10 -7.43
C GLY A 65 -1.41 8.97 -7.64
N SER A 66 -1.29 10.00 -8.48
CA SER A 66 -2.41 10.82 -8.96
C SER A 66 -2.85 10.39 -10.36
N ILE A 67 -4.11 9.97 -10.50
CA ILE A 67 -4.71 9.58 -11.79
C ILE A 67 -4.56 10.70 -12.83
N PRO A 68 -5.03 11.94 -12.60
CA PRO A 68 -5.10 12.95 -13.66
C PRO A 68 -3.77 13.60 -14.03
N THR A 69 -2.73 13.48 -13.20
CA THR A 69 -1.50 14.26 -13.36
C THR A 69 -0.21 13.44 -13.41
N GLY A 70 -0.26 12.17 -13.02
CA GLY A 70 0.93 11.33 -12.86
C GLY A 70 1.85 11.77 -11.71
N ALA A 71 1.43 12.74 -10.90
CA ALA A 71 2.18 13.15 -9.72
C ALA A 71 2.24 12.02 -8.69
N ILE A 72 3.34 11.93 -7.95
CA ILE A 72 3.52 10.99 -6.85
C ILE A 72 3.66 11.79 -5.55
N TYR A 73 2.78 11.51 -4.59
CA TYR A 73 2.88 12.01 -3.23
C TYR A 73 3.68 11.01 -2.40
N ARG A 74 4.65 11.50 -1.60
CA ARG A 74 5.39 10.71 -0.61
C ARG A 74 5.02 11.17 0.78
N GLY A 75 4.57 10.26 1.62
CA GLY A 75 4.24 10.54 3.01
C GLY A 75 4.92 9.62 4.00
N ASN A 76 4.72 9.89 5.28
CA ASN A 76 5.22 9.10 6.39
C ASN A 76 4.07 8.58 7.24
N LEU A 77 3.88 7.26 7.29
CA LEU A 77 2.80 6.60 8.02
C LEU A 77 2.84 6.86 9.53
N ARG A 78 4.00 7.23 10.08
CA ARG A 78 4.18 7.54 11.50
C ARG A 78 3.72 8.94 11.87
N THR A 79 3.97 9.92 11.01
CA THR A 79 3.66 11.34 11.31
C THR A 79 2.42 11.84 10.59
N GLY A 80 2.01 11.19 9.50
CA GLY A 80 0.99 11.66 8.57
C GLY A 80 1.44 12.84 7.70
N GLU A 81 2.70 13.25 7.79
CA GLU A 81 3.26 14.34 6.98
C GLU A 81 3.81 13.81 5.66
N GLY A 82 3.81 14.66 4.63
CA GLY A 82 4.36 14.31 3.32
C GLY A 82 4.39 15.47 2.35
N GLU A 83 4.87 15.20 1.15
CA GLU A 83 5.11 16.18 0.09
C GLU A 83 4.97 15.54 -1.30
N ILE A 84 4.89 16.38 -2.33
CA ILE A 84 4.94 15.89 -3.72
C ILE A 84 6.38 15.50 -4.05
N LEU A 85 6.60 14.22 -4.30
CA LEU A 85 7.88 13.66 -4.73
C LEU A 85 8.09 13.87 -6.24
N VAL A 86 7.12 13.45 -7.04
CA VAL A 86 7.12 13.62 -8.50
C VAL A 86 6.06 14.67 -8.84
N GLN A 87 6.48 15.76 -9.48
CA GLN A 87 5.59 16.85 -9.88
C GLN A 87 4.61 16.39 -10.98
N PRO A 88 3.44 17.04 -11.13
CA PRO A 88 2.54 16.82 -12.26
C PRO A 88 3.26 16.88 -13.61
N GLN A 89 2.96 15.92 -14.49
CA GLN A 89 3.55 15.84 -15.83
C GLN A 89 2.44 15.74 -16.88
N GLU A 90 2.57 16.53 -17.95
CA GLU A 90 1.60 16.51 -19.04
C GLU A 90 1.60 15.13 -19.72
N GLY A 91 0.41 14.56 -19.92
CA GLY A 91 0.24 13.27 -20.58
C GLY A 91 0.59 12.04 -19.73
N ARG A 92 0.91 12.21 -18.44
CA ARG A 92 1.10 11.09 -17.50
C ARG A 92 -0.10 10.90 -16.60
N MET A 93 -0.25 9.66 -16.14
CA MET A 93 -1.19 9.22 -15.12
C MET A 93 -0.46 8.26 -14.18
N ALA A 94 -0.91 8.14 -12.94
CA ALA A 94 -0.34 7.20 -11.97
C ALA A 94 -1.46 6.42 -11.29
N ILE A 95 -1.56 5.13 -11.61
CA ILE A 95 -2.63 4.22 -11.23
C ILE A 95 -2.13 3.30 -10.10
N GLY A 96 -1.80 2.03 -10.39
CA GLY A 96 -1.10 1.14 -9.48
C GLY A 96 0.40 1.44 -9.37
N LEU A 97 0.98 1.08 -8.22
CA LEU A 97 2.38 1.29 -7.90
C LEU A 97 2.94 0.03 -7.25
N ASP A 98 4.22 -0.25 -7.47
CA ASP A 98 4.96 -1.25 -6.69
C ASP A 98 6.41 -0.81 -6.47
N PHE A 99 6.96 -1.17 -5.32
CA PHE A 99 8.26 -0.71 -4.84
C PHE A 99 9.28 -1.85 -4.84
N ASP A 100 10.37 -1.65 -5.59
CA ASP A 100 11.48 -2.59 -5.59
C ASP A 100 12.49 -2.26 -4.48
N GLU A 101 12.40 -2.99 -3.37
CA GLU A 101 13.32 -2.85 -2.23
C GLU A 101 14.79 -3.11 -2.58
N ARG A 102 15.11 -3.75 -3.72
CA ARG A 102 16.50 -4.02 -4.11
C ARG A 102 17.19 -2.79 -4.65
N THR A 103 16.43 -1.93 -5.34
CA THR A 103 16.94 -0.82 -6.15
C THR A 103 16.45 0.54 -5.68
N ASN A 104 15.44 0.59 -4.80
CA ASN A 104 14.72 1.80 -4.40
C ASN A 104 13.92 2.41 -5.57
N TYR A 105 13.50 1.60 -6.54
CA TYR A 105 12.68 2.04 -7.66
C TYR A 105 11.20 1.90 -7.36
N LEU A 106 10.43 2.86 -7.84
CA LEU A 106 8.97 2.86 -7.80
C LEU A 106 8.44 2.69 -9.22
N PHE A 107 7.82 1.54 -9.50
CA PHE A 107 7.17 1.24 -10.76
C PHE A 107 5.74 1.75 -10.70
N VAL A 108 5.26 2.34 -11.80
CA VAL A 108 3.95 3.01 -11.84
C VAL A 108 3.23 2.66 -13.13
N ALA A 109 1.99 2.19 -13.02
CA ALA A 109 1.09 1.94 -14.13
C ALA A 109 0.45 3.25 -14.65
N GLY A 110 0.41 3.41 -15.97
CA GLY A 110 -0.03 4.64 -16.64
C GLY A 110 -1.50 4.67 -17.06
N GLY A 111 -2.31 3.65 -16.75
CA GLY A 111 -3.73 3.63 -17.07
C GLY A 111 -3.99 3.70 -18.59
N PRO A 112 -4.82 4.63 -19.06
CA PRO A 112 -5.22 4.72 -20.47
C PRO A 112 -4.12 5.24 -21.40
N THR A 113 -2.95 5.65 -20.87
CA THR A 113 -1.82 6.08 -21.71
C THR A 113 -1.13 4.90 -22.41
N GLY A 114 -1.39 3.66 -21.96
CA GLY A 114 -0.69 2.46 -22.42
C GLY A 114 0.76 2.38 -21.94
N GLN A 115 1.17 3.26 -21.01
CA GLN A 115 2.54 3.38 -20.55
C GLN A 115 2.74 2.83 -19.13
N ALA A 116 4.00 2.64 -18.77
CA ALA A 116 4.48 2.48 -17.41
C ALA A 116 5.70 3.38 -17.17
N TYR A 117 5.93 3.76 -15.91
CA TYR A 117 7.00 4.67 -15.52
C TYR A 117 7.81 4.05 -14.38
N VAL A 118 9.08 4.44 -14.29
CA VAL A 118 9.94 4.08 -13.16
C VAL A 118 10.58 5.34 -12.60
N TYR A 119 10.47 5.53 -11.28
CA TYR A 119 11.08 6.64 -10.56
C TYR A 119 12.05 6.15 -9.49
N ASP A 120 13.09 6.93 -9.20
CA ASP A 120 13.85 6.77 -7.95
C ASP A 120 12.96 7.22 -6.78
N ALA A 121 12.65 6.33 -5.85
CA ALA A 121 11.68 6.59 -4.78
C ALA A 121 12.21 7.58 -3.73
N GLY A 122 13.53 7.83 -3.71
CA GLY A 122 14.16 8.79 -2.80
C GLY A 122 14.11 10.23 -3.30
N SER A 123 14.32 10.43 -4.60
CA SER A 123 14.50 11.74 -5.24
C SER A 123 13.34 12.15 -6.14
N GLY A 124 12.55 11.19 -6.64
CA GLY A 124 11.51 11.42 -7.64
C GLY A 124 12.04 11.56 -9.07
N GLU A 125 13.33 11.28 -9.31
CA GLU A 125 13.91 11.29 -10.66
C GLU A 125 13.25 10.23 -11.55
N SER A 126 12.85 10.61 -12.77
CA SER A 126 12.34 9.67 -13.77
C SER A 126 13.49 8.87 -14.35
N LEU A 127 13.44 7.55 -14.18
CA LEU A 127 14.50 6.62 -14.58
C LEU A 127 14.19 5.92 -15.91
N ALA A 128 12.91 5.60 -16.14
CA ALA A 128 12.46 4.99 -17.38
C ALA A 128 10.98 5.29 -17.68
N ASP A 129 10.67 5.32 -18.96
CA ASP A 129 9.31 5.41 -19.51
C ASP A 129 9.14 4.27 -20.53
N TYR A 130 8.14 3.42 -20.33
CA TYR A 130 7.85 2.28 -21.17
C TYR A 130 6.52 2.46 -21.88
N GLN A 131 6.50 2.38 -23.21
CA GLN A 131 5.26 2.19 -23.96
C GLN A 131 4.96 0.68 -24.00
N LEU A 132 3.93 0.25 -23.27
CA LEU A 132 3.55 -1.17 -23.20
C LEU A 132 2.67 -1.57 -24.39
N THR A 133 1.81 -0.65 -24.83
CA THR A 133 0.91 -0.87 -25.98
C THR A 133 0.40 0.45 -26.53
N ASP A 134 0.18 0.50 -27.85
CA ASP A 134 -0.49 1.62 -28.53
C ASP A 134 -1.99 1.32 -28.79
N ALA A 135 -2.53 0.26 -28.18
CA ALA A 135 -3.91 -0.16 -28.40
C ALA A 135 -4.92 0.90 -27.96
N GLU A 136 -5.96 1.08 -28.78
CA GLU A 136 -7.11 1.91 -28.41
C GLU A 136 -7.97 1.17 -27.37
N ASN A 137 -8.48 1.90 -26.37
CA ASN A 137 -9.28 1.35 -25.25
C ASN A 137 -8.51 0.47 -24.25
N ILE A 138 -7.21 0.73 -24.07
CA ILE A 138 -6.39 0.11 -23.03
C ILE A 138 -6.63 0.73 -21.63
N PHE A 139 -6.37 -0.05 -20.58
CA PHE A 139 -6.17 0.49 -19.23
C PHE A 139 -5.12 -0.34 -18.46
N ILE A 140 -3.88 0.15 -18.40
CA ILE A 140 -2.79 -0.44 -17.62
C ILE A 140 -3.02 -0.14 -16.15
N ASN A 141 -3.46 -1.13 -15.38
CA ASN A 141 -4.06 -0.88 -14.07
C ASN A 141 -3.05 -0.97 -12.93
N ASP A 142 -2.59 -2.18 -12.65
CA ASP A 142 -1.76 -2.47 -11.49
C ASP A 142 -0.42 -3.09 -11.91
N VAL A 143 0.55 -3.09 -11.00
CA VAL A 143 1.89 -3.60 -11.24
C VAL A 143 2.37 -4.47 -10.09
N VAL A 144 3.12 -5.53 -10.41
CA VAL A 144 3.97 -6.21 -9.44
C VAL A 144 5.37 -6.44 -10.00
N VAL A 145 6.38 -6.18 -9.20
CA VAL A 145 7.80 -6.35 -9.47
C VAL A 145 8.26 -7.67 -8.85
N THR A 146 8.72 -8.56 -9.70
CA THR A 146 9.32 -9.84 -9.31
C THR A 146 10.84 -9.77 -9.39
N TRP A 147 11.51 -10.89 -9.14
CA TRP A 147 12.96 -10.98 -9.28
C TRP A 147 13.45 -10.63 -10.69
N GLU A 148 12.70 -11.01 -11.73
CA GLU A 148 13.15 -10.97 -13.13
C GLU A 148 12.35 -10.02 -14.03
N ALA A 149 11.22 -9.49 -13.57
CA ALA A 149 10.38 -8.61 -14.38
C ALA A 149 9.41 -7.78 -13.55
N ALA A 150 8.93 -6.68 -14.12
CA ALA A 150 7.69 -6.04 -13.68
C ALA A 150 6.52 -6.52 -14.56
N TYR A 151 5.39 -6.87 -13.95
CA TYR A 151 4.18 -7.34 -14.61
C TYR A 151 3.04 -6.36 -14.38
N PHE A 152 2.42 -5.90 -15.47
CA PHE A 152 1.33 -4.94 -15.45
C PHE A 152 0.04 -5.59 -15.95
N THR A 153 -1.07 -5.36 -15.27
CA THR A 153 -2.38 -5.82 -15.73
C THR A 153 -2.99 -4.87 -16.75
N SER A 154 -3.74 -5.42 -17.70
CA SER A 154 -4.70 -4.66 -18.50
C SER A 154 -6.12 -4.98 -18.01
N SER A 155 -6.87 -3.98 -17.58
CA SER A 155 -8.27 -4.21 -17.15
C SER A 155 -9.27 -4.30 -18.30
N SER A 156 -8.90 -3.80 -19.47
CA SER A 156 -9.74 -3.80 -20.67
C SER A 156 -9.49 -4.99 -21.58
N GLU A 157 -8.33 -5.63 -21.47
CA GLU A 157 -7.91 -6.73 -22.35
C GLU A 157 -7.36 -7.91 -21.53
N PRO A 158 -7.47 -9.16 -22.02
CA PRO A 158 -6.94 -10.33 -21.33
C PRO A 158 -5.42 -10.43 -21.52
N ILE A 159 -4.66 -9.41 -21.09
CA ILE A 159 -3.21 -9.32 -21.30
C ILE A 159 -2.51 -8.90 -20.00
N LEU A 160 -1.37 -9.54 -19.71
CA LEU A 160 -0.34 -9.02 -18.81
C LEU A 160 0.81 -8.47 -19.64
N TYR A 161 1.29 -7.28 -19.35
CA TYR A 161 2.51 -6.76 -19.94
C TYR A 161 3.69 -7.02 -19.02
N ARG A 162 4.72 -7.66 -19.54
CA ARG A 162 5.95 -7.99 -18.81
C ARG A 162 7.08 -7.10 -19.30
N VAL A 163 7.76 -6.42 -18.38
CA VAL A 163 9.00 -5.67 -18.65
C VAL A 163 10.15 -6.39 -17.95
N ALA A 164 11.10 -6.92 -18.72
CA ALA A 164 12.24 -7.65 -18.17
C ALA A 164 13.18 -6.76 -17.33
N LEU A 165 13.68 -7.31 -16.23
CA LEU A 165 14.66 -6.68 -15.34
C LEU A 165 16.00 -7.42 -15.38
N GLY A 166 17.07 -6.67 -15.15
CA GLY A 166 18.42 -7.20 -14.99
C GLY A 166 18.67 -7.80 -13.61
N PRO A 167 19.86 -8.39 -13.40
CA PRO A 167 20.26 -8.93 -12.10
C PRO A 167 20.07 -7.90 -10.98
N GLY A 168 19.41 -8.30 -9.90
CA GLY A 168 19.19 -7.41 -8.75
C GLY A 168 18.10 -6.35 -8.95
N GLY A 169 17.33 -6.40 -10.04
CA GLY A 169 16.27 -5.43 -10.34
C GLY A 169 16.71 -4.27 -11.23
N ASP A 170 17.95 -4.32 -11.75
CA ASP A 170 18.48 -3.27 -12.62
C ASP A 170 17.58 -3.04 -13.84
N LEU A 171 17.39 -1.77 -14.19
CA LEU A 171 16.74 -1.40 -15.45
C LEU A 171 17.68 -1.72 -16.61
N LEU A 172 17.15 -2.40 -17.63
CA LEU A 172 17.87 -2.67 -18.86
C LEU A 172 17.76 -1.44 -19.79
N GLU A 173 18.82 -1.14 -20.54
CA GLU A 173 18.80 -0.05 -21.54
C GLU A 173 17.76 -0.32 -22.65
N GLU A 174 17.65 -1.58 -23.07
CA GLU A 174 16.64 -2.07 -24.01
C GLU A 174 15.93 -3.28 -23.37
N PRO A 175 14.94 -3.06 -22.49
CA PRO A 175 14.23 -4.16 -21.85
C PRO A 175 13.33 -4.87 -22.85
N GLU A 176 13.22 -6.18 -22.71
CA GLU A 176 12.21 -6.93 -23.42
C GLU A 176 10.83 -6.62 -22.82
N ILE A 177 9.93 -6.09 -23.64
CA ILE A 177 8.52 -5.84 -23.31
C ILE A 177 7.68 -6.90 -24.04
N GLN A 178 6.97 -7.73 -23.27
CA GLN A 178 6.14 -8.81 -23.82
C GLN A 178 4.68 -8.61 -23.42
N ALA A 179 3.77 -8.78 -24.39
CA ALA A 179 2.35 -8.97 -24.12
C ALA A 179 2.09 -10.47 -23.92
N ILE A 180 1.62 -10.84 -22.74
CA ILE A 180 1.30 -12.21 -22.34
C ILE A 180 -0.21 -12.34 -22.30
N GLU A 181 -0.78 -13.06 -23.26
CA GLU A 181 -2.23 -13.32 -23.31
C GLU A 181 -2.65 -14.21 -22.13
N LEU A 182 -3.65 -13.75 -21.37
CA LEU A 182 -4.30 -14.52 -20.33
C LEU A 182 -5.20 -15.60 -20.96
N GLY A 183 -4.92 -16.85 -20.64
CA GLY A 183 -5.65 -18.01 -21.16
C GLY A 183 -6.03 -19.01 -20.07
N GLY A 184 -6.29 -20.26 -20.47
CA GLY A 184 -6.68 -21.31 -19.55
C GLY A 184 -8.12 -21.15 -19.07
N GLU A 185 -8.31 -20.95 -17.77
CA GLU A 185 -9.63 -20.74 -17.15
C GLU A 185 -10.01 -19.25 -17.01
N TYR A 186 -9.15 -18.33 -17.46
CA TYR A 186 -9.47 -16.90 -17.44
C TYR A 186 -10.63 -16.58 -18.38
N GLU A 187 -11.53 -15.70 -17.92
CA GLU A 187 -12.68 -15.23 -18.70
C GLU A 187 -12.65 -13.71 -18.76
N GLN A 188 -12.70 -13.15 -19.97
CA GLN A 188 -12.90 -11.73 -20.21
C GLN A 188 -14.39 -11.47 -20.42
N VAL A 189 -14.97 -10.56 -19.65
CA VAL A 189 -16.37 -10.13 -19.76
C VAL A 189 -16.48 -8.61 -19.93
N GLU A 190 -17.68 -8.08 -20.04
CA GLU A 190 -17.90 -6.62 -20.07
C GLU A 190 -17.47 -5.96 -18.74
N GLY A 191 -16.88 -4.77 -18.81
CA GLY A 191 -16.39 -4.01 -17.65
C GLY A 191 -14.89 -4.20 -17.37
N PHE A 192 -14.46 -3.84 -16.15
CA PHE A 192 -13.08 -4.02 -15.69
C PHE A 192 -12.82 -5.48 -15.30
N ASN A 193 -11.81 -6.11 -15.89
CA ASN A 193 -11.47 -7.51 -15.66
C ASN A 193 -10.20 -7.66 -14.83
N ALA A 194 -9.08 -8.12 -15.40
CA ALA A 194 -7.81 -8.26 -14.69
C ALA A 194 -7.38 -6.90 -14.12
N ASN A 195 -7.38 -6.82 -12.79
CA ASN A 195 -7.17 -5.56 -12.08
C ASN A 195 -5.96 -5.69 -11.16
N GLY A 196 -6.14 -5.80 -9.84
CA GLY A 196 -5.00 -5.95 -8.95
C GLY A 196 -4.21 -7.22 -9.17
N ILE A 197 -2.89 -7.13 -8.92
CA ILE A 197 -1.92 -8.20 -9.14
C ILE A 197 -0.92 -8.30 -7.98
N VAL A 198 -0.57 -9.52 -7.59
CA VAL A 198 0.52 -9.80 -6.64
C VAL A 198 1.32 -11.01 -7.07
N ALA A 199 2.58 -11.07 -6.66
CA ALA A 199 3.45 -12.22 -6.89
C ALA A 199 3.52 -13.09 -5.64
N THR A 200 3.59 -14.41 -5.86
CA THR A 200 3.95 -15.35 -4.79
C THR A 200 5.43 -15.18 -4.44
N ARG A 201 5.82 -15.46 -3.19
CA ARG A 201 7.18 -15.20 -2.67
C ARG A 201 8.34 -15.78 -3.51
N ASN A 202 8.09 -16.83 -4.28
CA ASN A 202 9.08 -17.49 -5.13
C ASN A 202 8.89 -17.17 -6.62
N ASP A 203 8.08 -16.15 -6.94
CA ASP A 203 7.70 -15.67 -8.27
C ASP A 203 7.12 -16.75 -9.19
N GLN A 204 6.79 -17.92 -8.64
CA GLN A 204 6.31 -19.05 -9.43
C GLN A 204 4.92 -18.79 -10.00
N TRP A 205 4.11 -18.03 -9.28
CA TRP A 205 2.78 -17.64 -9.69
C TRP A 205 2.57 -16.16 -9.46
N LEU A 206 1.85 -15.55 -10.38
CA LEU A 206 1.12 -14.30 -10.15
C LEU A 206 -0.28 -14.66 -9.66
N ILE A 207 -0.88 -13.80 -8.86
CA ILE A 207 -2.29 -13.87 -8.50
C ILE A 207 -2.94 -12.58 -8.95
N ILE A 208 -4.01 -12.70 -9.74
CA ILE A 208 -4.80 -11.57 -10.21
C ILE A 208 -6.24 -11.69 -9.75
N VAL A 209 -6.91 -10.56 -9.61
CA VAL A 209 -8.36 -10.49 -9.45
C VAL A 209 -9.02 -10.04 -10.74
N ASN A 210 -10.17 -10.64 -11.06
CA ASN A 210 -11.08 -10.15 -12.08
C ASN A 210 -12.21 -9.35 -11.39
N SER A 211 -12.25 -8.03 -11.56
CA SER A 211 -13.19 -7.15 -10.86
C SER A 211 -14.65 -7.47 -11.18
N SER A 212 -14.99 -7.64 -12.46
CA SER A 212 -16.35 -7.93 -12.95
C SER A 212 -16.89 -9.27 -12.44
N LEU A 213 -16.07 -10.32 -12.43
CA LEU A 213 -16.49 -11.66 -11.99
C LEU A 213 -16.31 -11.90 -10.49
N GLY A 214 -15.51 -11.06 -9.81
CA GLY A 214 -15.08 -11.31 -8.43
C GLY A 214 -14.30 -12.62 -8.27
N ALA A 215 -13.57 -13.00 -9.32
CA ALA A 215 -12.82 -14.25 -9.38
C ALA A 215 -11.32 -13.99 -9.16
N LEU A 216 -10.66 -14.92 -8.46
CA LEU A 216 -9.21 -14.92 -8.31
C LEU A 216 -8.60 -15.99 -9.21
N TYR A 217 -7.46 -15.67 -9.80
CA TYR A 217 -6.70 -16.59 -10.65
C TYR A 217 -5.25 -16.63 -10.20
N ARG A 218 -4.66 -17.82 -10.17
CA ARG A 218 -3.20 -17.94 -10.22
C ARG A 218 -2.78 -18.06 -11.68
N VAL A 219 -1.76 -17.31 -12.07
CA VAL A 219 -1.31 -17.19 -13.46
C VAL A 219 0.15 -17.58 -13.53
N ASP A 220 0.46 -18.41 -14.52
CA ASP A 220 1.85 -18.72 -14.88
C ASP A 220 2.49 -17.49 -15.56
N PRO A 221 3.55 -16.89 -14.97
CA PRO A 221 4.11 -15.63 -15.44
C PRO A 221 4.83 -15.71 -16.79
N GLU A 222 5.12 -16.91 -17.30
CA GLU A 222 5.76 -17.09 -18.61
C GLU A 222 4.72 -17.28 -19.72
N THR A 223 3.63 -17.99 -19.42
CA THR A 223 2.68 -18.46 -20.42
C THR A 223 1.32 -17.77 -20.39
N GLY A 224 0.99 -17.03 -19.32
CA GLY A 224 -0.34 -16.43 -19.13
C GLY A 224 -1.44 -17.45 -18.82
N ASN A 225 -1.10 -18.73 -18.63
CA ASN A 225 -2.07 -19.76 -18.31
C ASN A 225 -2.66 -19.54 -16.90
N ALA A 226 -3.92 -19.13 -16.85
CA ALA A 226 -4.62 -18.87 -15.61
C ALA A 226 -5.41 -20.09 -15.14
N LYS A 227 -5.35 -20.36 -13.83
CA LYS A 227 -6.21 -21.33 -13.16
C LYS A 227 -6.97 -20.64 -12.05
N LYS A 228 -8.28 -20.84 -12.00
CA LYS A 228 -9.13 -20.23 -11.00
C LYS A 228 -8.74 -20.72 -9.61
N ILE A 229 -8.64 -19.79 -8.68
CA ILE A 229 -8.52 -20.08 -7.25
C ILE A 229 -9.95 -20.24 -6.73
N SER A 230 -10.36 -21.48 -6.47
CA SER A 230 -11.72 -21.75 -5.97
C SER A 230 -11.88 -21.18 -4.56
N LEU A 231 -12.93 -20.39 -4.34
CA LEU A 231 -13.37 -19.94 -3.01
C LEU A 231 -14.60 -20.72 -2.51
N PHE A 232 -14.84 -21.92 -3.06
CA PHE A 232 -15.92 -22.83 -2.66
C PHE A 232 -17.34 -22.23 -2.62
N GLY A 233 -17.62 -21.27 -3.51
CA GLY A 233 -18.93 -20.61 -3.62
C GLY A 233 -18.91 -19.14 -3.18
N ASP A 234 -17.87 -18.71 -2.46
CA ASP A 234 -17.63 -17.29 -2.20
C ASP A 234 -17.05 -16.59 -3.45
N SER A 235 -17.02 -15.26 -3.43
CA SER A 235 -16.44 -14.41 -4.46
C SER A 235 -15.95 -13.08 -3.85
N VAL A 236 -15.14 -12.34 -4.62
CA VAL A 236 -14.59 -11.03 -4.25
C VAL A 236 -14.93 -9.97 -5.32
N PRO A 237 -16.22 -9.69 -5.59
CA PRO A 237 -16.65 -8.75 -6.64
C PRO A 237 -16.13 -7.34 -6.37
N ASN A 238 -15.95 -6.57 -7.44
CA ASN A 238 -15.31 -5.25 -7.41
C ASN A 238 -13.90 -5.31 -6.78
N GLY A 239 -13.25 -6.47 -6.89
CA GLY A 239 -11.89 -6.67 -6.43
C GLY A 239 -10.94 -5.77 -7.21
N ASP A 240 -10.10 -5.03 -6.50
CA ASP A 240 -9.22 -4.01 -7.02
C ASP A 240 -7.78 -4.33 -6.58
N GLY A 241 -7.10 -3.45 -5.84
CA GLY A 241 -5.77 -3.72 -5.29
C GLY A 241 -5.69 -4.97 -4.43
N LEU A 242 -4.57 -5.67 -4.54
CA LEU A 242 -4.28 -6.92 -3.85
C LEU A 242 -3.06 -6.77 -2.93
N LEU A 243 -3.08 -7.46 -1.79
CA LEU A 243 -1.89 -7.59 -0.94
C LEU A 243 -1.77 -9.03 -0.43
N LEU A 244 -0.61 -9.66 -0.66
CA LEU A 244 -0.35 -11.03 -0.22
C LEU A 244 0.68 -11.07 0.91
N GLU A 245 0.25 -11.48 2.10
CA GLU A 245 1.15 -11.78 3.21
C GLU A 245 1.19 -13.29 3.46
N GLY A 246 2.27 -13.93 3.00
CA GLY A 246 2.44 -15.37 3.12
C GLY A 246 1.38 -16.15 2.33
N ARG A 247 0.29 -16.55 2.99
CA ARG A 247 -0.89 -17.20 2.37
C ARG A 247 -2.18 -16.43 2.61
N THR A 248 -2.14 -15.31 3.31
CA THR A 248 -3.29 -14.46 3.54
C THR A 248 -3.31 -13.38 2.45
N LEU A 249 -4.33 -13.44 1.60
CA LEU A 249 -4.56 -12.47 0.53
C LEU A 249 -5.64 -11.49 0.99
N TYR A 250 -5.31 -10.21 0.95
CA TYR A 250 -6.24 -9.11 1.14
C TYR A 250 -6.70 -8.63 -0.23
N VAL A 251 -8.00 -8.53 -0.43
CA VAL A 251 -8.62 -8.07 -1.67
C VAL A 251 -9.46 -6.85 -1.35
N VAL A 252 -9.05 -5.68 -1.84
CA VAL A 252 -9.88 -4.47 -1.71
C VAL A 252 -11.10 -4.64 -2.60
N GLN A 253 -12.29 -4.42 -2.04
CA GLN A 253 -13.55 -4.45 -2.79
C GLN A 253 -14.14 -3.05 -2.83
N ASN A 254 -13.70 -2.25 -3.80
CA ASN A 254 -13.82 -0.79 -3.77
C ASN A 254 -15.26 -0.29 -3.58
N GLN A 255 -16.19 -0.67 -4.46
CA GLN A 255 -17.60 -0.27 -4.40
C GLN A 255 -18.37 -0.89 -3.24
N LEU A 256 -17.74 -1.75 -2.45
CA LEU A 256 -18.31 -2.33 -1.24
C LEU A 256 -17.73 -1.74 0.05
N ASN A 257 -16.75 -0.83 -0.04
CA ASN A 257 -16.07 -0.23 1.12
C ASN A 257 -15.60 -1.29 2.13
N GLN A 258 -14.92 -2.32 1.64
CA GLN A 258 -14.42 -3.39 2.48
C GLN A 258 -13.16 -4.04 1.89
N ILE A 259 -12.42 -4.76 2.74
CA ILE A 259 -11.29 -5.58 2.33
C ILE A 259 -11.61 -7.03 2.69
N ALA A 260 -11.74 -7.91 1.71
CA ALA A 260 -11.87 -9.34 1.97
C ALA A 260 -10.52 -9.94 2.38
N VAL A 261 -10.53 -10.75 3.45
CA VAL A 261 -9.35 -11.49 3.91
C VAL A 261 -9.53 -12.95 3.50
N VAL A 262 -8.68 -13.42 2.60
CA VAL A 262 -8.74 -14.76 2.02
C VAL A 262 -7.54 -15.58 2.49
N GLU A 263 -7.78 -16.68 3.19
CA GLU A 263 -6.72 -17.64 3.50
C GLU A 263 -6.56 -18.61 2.33
N LEU A 264 -5.42 -18.52 1.64
CA LEU A 264 -5.11 -19.36 0.48
C LEU A 264 -4.48 -20.69 0.91
N ALA A 265 -4.85 -21.76 0.24
CA ALA A 265 -4.22 -23.07 0.41
C ALA A 265 -2.77 -23.08 -0.08
N PRO A 266 -1.96 -24.06 0.35
CA PRO A 266 -0.67 -24.32 -0.28
C PRO A 266 -0.83 -24.46 -1.80
N ARG A 267 0.11 -23.86 -2.56
CA ARG A 267 0.08 -23.79 -4.03
C ARG A 267 -1.05 -22.95 -4.63
N TYR A 268 -1.82 -22.22 -3.82
CA TYR A 268 -2.76 -21.19 -4.29
C TYR A 268 -3.86 -21.73 -5.21
N SER A 269 -4.30 -22.98 -5.03
CA SER A 269 -5.34 -23.59 -5.88
C SER A 269 -6.77 -23.35 -5.38
N PHE A 270 -6.92 -23.02 -4.11
CA PHE A 270 -8.19 -22.67 -3.49
C PHE A 270 -7.92 -21.76 -2.29
N GLY A 271 -8.96 -21.09 -1.81
CA GLY A 271 -8.92 -20.27 -0.60
C GLY A 271 -10.26 -20.26 0.09
N LYS A 272 -10.31 -19.58 1.24
CA LYS A 272 -11.56 -19.34 1.97
C LYS A 272 -11.59 -17.88 2.40
N VAL A 273 -12.70 -17.19 2.18
CA VAL A 273 -12.94 -15.87 2.76
C VAL A 273 -13.13 -16.05 4.27
N MET A 274 -12.23 -15.48 5.06
CA MET A 274 -12.19 -15.65 6.50
C MET A 274 -12.99 -14.56 7.21
N THR A 275 -12.86 -13.32 6.75
CA THR A 275 -13.57 -12.15 7.24
C THR A 275 -13.52 -11.05 6.19
N THR A 276 -14.28 -9.99 6.43
CA THR A 276 -14.11 -8.70 5.76
C THR A 276 -13.69 -7.66 6.80
N LEU A 277 -12.78 -6.76 6.42
CA LEU A 277 -12.42 -5.57 7.19
C LEU A 277 -13.24 -4.40 6.64
N VAL A 278 -13.80 -3.60 7.55
CA VAL A 278 -14.58 -2.40 7.25
C VAL A 278 -14.09 -1.27 8.14
N ASP A 279 -14.21 -0.05 7.64
CA ASP A 279 -13.93 1.17 8.39
C ASP A 279 -14.96 2.25 8.00
N GLU A 280 -15.35 3.10 8.94
CA GLU A 280 -16.33 4.17 8.66
C GLU A 280 -15.74 5.27 7.77
N ASP A 281 -14.42 5.38 7.70
CA ASP A 281 -13.71 6.32 6.85
C ASP A 281 -13.47 5.78 5.44
N PHE A 282 -13.84 4.54 5.12
CA PHE A 282 -13.75 4.04 3.73
C PHE A 282 -14.73 4.76 2.79
N ARG A 283 -14.18 5.31 1.71
CA ARG A 283 -14.89 6.08 0.68
C ARG A 283 -14.37 5.66 -0.69
N VAL A 284 -14.77 4.47 -1.12
CA VAL A 284 -14.27 3.75 -2.29
C VAL A 284 -12.74 3.57 -2.22
N PRO A 285 -12.26 2.74 -1.27
CA PRO A 285 -10.84 2.39 -1.21
C PRO A 285 -10.48 1.52 -2.42
N THR A 286 -9.34 1.76 -3.06
CA THR A 286 -8.95 1.07 -4.30
C THR A 286 -7.74 0.15 -4.10
N THR A 287 -6.74 0.61 -3.36
CA THR A 287 -5.51 -0.17 -3.09
C THR A 287 -5.13 -0.07 -1.62
N ILE A 288 -4.39 -1.07 -1.14
CA ILE A 288 -3.87 -1.14 0.22
C ILE A 288 -2.37 -1.38 0.23
N ALA A 289 -1.68 -0.80 1.20
CA ALA A 289 -0.31 -1.14 1.53
C ALA A 289 -0.21 -1.59 2.99
N GLN A 290 0.78 -2.43 3.31
CA GLN A 290 0.99 -2.93 4.67
C GLN A 290 2.13 -2.21 5.37
N PHE A 291 1.91 -1.80 6.62
CA PHE A 291 3.00 -1.39 7.51
C PHE A 291 2.69 -1.76 8.95
N ASP A 292 3.64 -2.44 9.61
CA ASP A 292 3.47 -2.98 10.96
C ASP A 292 2.24 -3.93 11.02
N ARG A 293 1.38 -3.80 12.02
CA ARG A 293 0.12 -4.54 12.17
C ARG A 293 -1.07 -3.97 11.37
N TYR A 294 -0.84 -2.96 10.52
CA TYR A 294 -1.91 -2.22 9.85
C TYR A 294 -1.88 -2.39 8.34
N LEU A 295 -3.05 -2.24 7.74
CA LEU A 295 -3.22 -1.95 6.32
C LEU A 295 -3.59 -0.48 6.17
N TYR A 296 -3.14 0.14 5.09
CA TYR A 296 -3.43 1.53 4.74
C TYR A 296 -4.11 1.55 3.39
N ALA A 297 -5.40 1.84 3.38
CA ALA A 297 -6.23 1.90 2.19
C ALA A 297 -6.28 3.33 1.67
N VAL A 298 -6.02 3.54 0.38
CA VAL A 298 -6.22 4.86 -0.23
C VAL A 298 -7.63 4.98 -0.78
N ASN A 299 -8.34 6.05 -0.39
CA ASN A 299 -9.68 6.34 -0.88
C ASN A 299 -9.62 7.08 -2.22
N ALA A 300 -9.98 6.43 -3.31
CA ALA A 300 -10.11 7.07 -4.63
C ALA A 300 -11.39 7.91 -4.75
N ARG A 301 -12.40 7.63 -3.92
CA ARG A 301 -13.69 8.34 -3.88
C ARG A 301 -14.41 8.37 -5.24
N PHE A 302 -14.25 7.34 -6.08
CA PHE A 302 -14.90 7.27 -7.38
C PHE A 302 -16.41 7.53 -7.28
N GLY A 303 -16.93 8.34 -8.21
CA GLY A 303 -18.31 8.85 -8.18
C GLY A 303 -18.49 10.16 -7.41
N THR A 304 -17.47 10.64 -6.70
CA THR A 304 -17.42 12.03 -6.17
C THR A 304 -16.97 12.98 -7.27
N GLU A 305 -17.55 14.18 -7.34
CA GLU A 305 -17.09 15.23 -8.27
C GLU A 305 -15.66 15.67 -7.90
N PRO A 306 -14.68 15.55 -8.82
CA PRO A 306 -13.31 15.97 -8.56
C PRO A 306 -13.17 17.48 -8.78
N THR A 307 -12.98 18.25 -7.71
CA THR A 307 -12.58 19.66 -7.76
C THR A 307 -11.20 19.84 -7.13
N PRO A 308 -10.53 20.99 -7.34
CA PRO A 308 -9.27 21.31 -6.66
C PRO A 308 -9.37 21.28 -5.12
N GLU A 309 -10.59 21.40 -4.57
CA GLU A 309 -10.88 21.40 -3.14
C GLU A 309 -11.38 20.03 -2.63
N THR A 310 -11.63 19.05 -3.50
CA THR A 310 -12.05 17.71 -3.08
C THR A 310 -10.93 17.05 -2.27
N GLU A 311 -11.18 16.80 -0.99
CA GLU A 311 -10.23 16.15 -0.08
C GLU A 311 -10.11 14.64 -0.36
N TYR A 312 -8.92 14.10 -0.14
CA TYR A 312 -8.62 12.68 -0.25
C TYR A 312 -7.78 12.23 0.95
N GLU A 313 -7.81 10.94 1.24
CA GLU A 313 -7.18 10.40 2.43
C GLU A 313 -6.69 8.95 2.24
N VAL A 314 -5.72 8.60 3.07
CA VAL A 314 -5.32 7.21 3.34
C VAL A 314 -5.86 6.82 4.71
N VAL A 315 -6.56 5.70 4.79
CA VAL A 315 -7.24 5.19 5.99
C VAL A 315 -6.51 3.95 6.49
N GLN A 316 -6.12 3.97 7.74
CA GLN A 316 -5.52 2.84 8.43
C GLN A 316 -6.61 1.90 8.96
N VAL A 317 -6.44 0.60 8.77
CA VAL A 317 -7.25 -0.43 9.42
C VAL A 317 -6.36 -1.50 10.05
N LEU A 318 -6.78 -2.04 11.19
CA LEU A 318 -6.07 -3.15 11.82
C LEU A 318 -6.19 -4.39 10.94
N LYS A 319 -5.05 -5.01 10.63
CA LYS A 319 -5.00 -6.25 9.86
C LYS A 319 -5.63 -7.40 10.65
N ALA A 320 -6.30 -8.32 9.95
CA ALA A 320 -6.75 -9.56 10.58
C ALA A 320 -5.54 -10.39 11.07
N PRO A 321 -5.61 -11.01 12.26
CA PRO A 321 -4.54 -11.85 12.79
C PRO A 321 -4.34 -13.16 12.01
#